data_AF-A0A6P2D7V0-F1
#
_entry.id   AF-A0A6P2D7V0-F1
#
_cell.length_a   1.000
_cell.length_b   1.000
_cell.length_c   1.000
_cell.angle_alpha   90.00
_cell.angle_beta   90.00
_cell.angle_gamma   90.00
#
_symmetry.space_group_name_H-M   'P 1'
#
loop_
_entity.id
_entity.type
_entity.pdbx_description
1 polymer ?
#
loop_
_entity_poly.entity_id
_entity_poly.type
_entity_poly.pdbx_seq_one_letter_code
_entity_poly.pdbx_strand_id
1 'polypeptide(L)'
;MLLGEQGSAKTTTGRVVKRLIDPSAAPVRSEPREARDLMIHARNAWVLGFDNLSGLPGWLSDALCRLATGGGFSTRELYTNDDETIFDAKRPLVVNGIEDFITRADLLERSVLLRHPPIPEDKRRPESEFWAAFENAHPKLLGALLDRVSSGLRELPRVKLDRLPRMADFALFAVACERGAGEPDRFLGAYADNQAGAHEQALDASPVPAALVALMDGRSWWEGSPAELFAELSRFAPMPVPKDWPKKPNVLTNKLRRLAPNLRRVHGLHIEDGRTNGGASGGKRPRFVRITRAPESGRETPSPASPIDPARAGASDSQCSGGDDPGGRYSPSDTDTVPVDRPRENARDYSPSHVYGDEGDGLSRPLSGRATGTTIPHMRRAEP
;
A
#
# COMPACT_ATOMS: atom_id res chain seq x y z
N MET A 1 2.98 3.20 -1.77
CA MET A 1 4.26 2.69 -1.23
C MET A 1 5.34 2.99 -2.24
N LEU A 2 6.50 3.44 -1.76
CA LEU A 2 7.65 3.75 -2.61
C LEU A 2 8.77 2.76 -2.28
N LEU A 3 9.15 1.93 -3.25
CA LEU A 3 10.12 0.84 -3.11
C LEU A 3 11.31 1.06 -4.04
N GLY A 4 12.47 0.50 -3.71
CA GLY A 4 13.66 0.56 -4.55
C GLY A 4 14.94 0.76 -3.73
N GLU A 5 16.09 0.58 -4.37
CA GLU A 5 17.39 0.64 -3.69
C GLU A 5 17.76 2.04 -3.16
N GLN A 6 18.83 2.13 -2.37
CA GLN A 6 19.34 3.42 -1.91
C GLN A 6 19.68 4.33 -3.11
N GLY A 7 19.36 5.62 -3.02
CA GLY A 7 19.65 6.59 -4.09
C GLY A 7 18.58 6.70 -5.19
N SER A 8 17.43 6.01 -5.08
CA SER A 8 16.34 6.06 -6.06
C SER A 8 15.30 7.19 -5.87
N ALA A 9 15.61 8.20 -5.04
CA ALA A 9 14.75 9.37 -4.77
C ALA A 9 13.36 9.09 -4.16
N LYS A 10 13.17 7.96 -3.47
CA LYS A 10 11.92 7.61 -2.76
C LYS A 10 11.51 8.68 -1.74
N THR A 11 12.43 9.06 -0.85
CA THR A 11 12.19 10.09 0.16
C THR A 11 11.81 11.42 -0.47
N THR A 12 12.54 11.84 -1.50
CA THR A 12 12.24 13.07 -2.27
C THR A 12 10.84 13.03 -2.87
N THR A 13 10.45 11.89 -3.46
CA THR A 13 9.10 11.69 -4.03
C THR A 13 8.02 11.80 -2.95
N GLY A 14 8.24 11.19 -1.78
CA GLY A 14 7.33 11.32 -0.64
C GLY A 14 7.17 12.77 -0.16
N ARG A 15 8.28 13.54 -0.11
CA ARG A 15 8.24 14.97 0.22
C ARG A 15 7.48 15.79 -0.82
N VAL A 16 7.67 15.51 -2.12
CA VAL A 16 6.94 16.16 -3.22
C VAL A 16 5.44 15.91 -3.10
N VAL A 17 5.00 14.66 -2.93
CA VAL A 17 3.58 14.31 -2.76
C VAL A 17 2.96 15.07 -1.59
N LYS A 18 3.69 15.14 -0.46
CA LYS A 18 3.20 15.84 0.70
C LYS A 18 3.16 17.35 0.52
N ARG A 19 4.14 17.93 -0.16
CA ARG A 19 4.17 19.37 -0.47
C ARG A 19 2.99 19.78 -1.35
N LEU A 20 2.58 18.91 -2.28
CA LEU A 20 1.43 19.10 -3.17
C LEU A 20 0.07 18.99 -2.44
N ILE A 21 -0.07 18.06 -1.50
CA ILE A 21 -1.40 17.67 -0.95
C ILE A 21 -1.61 18.14 0.50
N ASP A 22 -0.58 18.08 1.33
CA ASP A 22 -0.65 18.35 2.77
C ASP A 22 0.65 19.01 3.26
N PRO A 23 0.91 20.27 2.83
CA PRO A 23 2.16 20.95 3.12
C PRO A 23 2.31 21.15 4.63
N SER A 24 3.38 20.61 5.19
CA SER A 24 3.67 20.66 6.61
C SER A 24 5.17 20.79 6.88
N ALA A 25 5.53 21.33 8.04
CA ALA A 25 6.93 21.56 8.44
C ALA A 25 7.72 20.24 8.60
N ALA A 26 7.04 19.13 8.89
CA ALA A 26 7.64 17.80 9.00
C ALA A 26 7.03 16.85 7.95
N PRO A 27 7.53 16.89 6.70
CA PRO A 27 6.94 16.13 5.61
C PRO A 27 7.08 14.61 5.83
N VAL A 28 8.24 14.16 6.28
CA VAL A 28 8.44 12.73 6.58
C VAL A 28 8.78 12.57 8.06
N ARG A 29 8.18 11.55 8.67
CA ARG A 29 8.35 11.24 10.09
C ARG A 29 8.95 9.85 10.25
N SER A 30 9.58 9.65 11.41
CA SER A 30 10.08 8.34 11.83
C SER A 30 8.92 7.37 12.10
N GLU A 31 9.26 6.09 12.17
CA GLU A 31 8.34 5.02 12.55
C GLU A 31 7.71 5.30 13.93
N PRO A 32 6.37 5.21 14.08
CA PRO A 32 5.70 5.30 15.37
C PRO A 32 6.02 4.06 16.20
N ARG A 33 6.25 4.22 17.51
CA ARG A 33 6.60 3.10 18.39
C ARG A 33 5.39 2.43 19.00
N GLU A 34 4.28 3.16 19.10
CA GLU A 34 3.02 2.68 19.63
C GLU A 34 1.82 3.28 18.89
N ALA A 35 0.62 2.73 19.15
CA ALA A 35 -0.62 3.20 18.54
C ALA A 35 -0.93 4.68 18.84
N ARG A 36 -0.52 5.16 20.02
CA ARG A 36 -0.69 6.56 20.43
C ARG A 36 0.10 7.52 19.55
N ASP A 37 1.35 7.21 19.22
CA ASP A 37 2.18 8.02 18.32
C ASP A 37 1.52 8.15 16.94
N LEU A 38 1.02 7.02 16.41
CA LEU A 38 0.32 7.00 15.13
C LEU A 38 -0.96 7.86 15.17
N MET A 39 -1.71 7.80 16.26
CA MET A 39 -2.90 8.64 16.47
C MET A 39 -2.54 10.14 16.48
N ILE A 40 -1.49 10.52 17.21
CA ILE A 40 -0.99 11.90 17.23
C ILE A 40 -0.61 12.35 15.82
N HIS A 41 0.04 11.48 15.03
CA HIS A 41 0.34 11.80 13.63
C HIS A 41 -0.92 11.97 12.79
N ALA A 42 -1.88 11.06 12.88
CA ALA A 42 -3.14 11.10 12.15
C ALA A 42 -4.03 12.31 12.50
N ARG A 43 -3.91 12.84 13.72
CA ARG A 43 -4.62 14.05 14.14
C ARG A 43 -3.98 15.34 13.58
N ASN A 44 -2.67 15.35 13.40
CA ASN A 44 -1.91 16.56 13.05
C ASN A 44 -1.52 16.65 11.56
N ALA A 45 -1.90 15.67 10.74
CA ALA A 45 -1.62 15.66 9.31
C ALA A 45 -2.71 14.92 8.54
N TRP A 46 -2.97 15.35 7.31
CA TRP A 46 -3.86 14.65 6.38
C TRP A 46 -3.15 13.48 5.69
N VAL A 47 -1.90 13.69 5.25
CA VAL A 47 -1.06 12.67 4.61
C VAL A 47 0.06 12.25 5.56
N LEU A 48 0.05 10.98 5.96
CA LEU A 48 1.11 10.45 6.80
C LEU A 48 2.25 9.93 5.94
N GLY A 49 3.47 10.38 6.23
CA GLY A 49 4.69 10.01 5.53
C GLY A 49 5.65 9.31 6.49
N PHE A 50 5.92 8.02 6.27
CA PHE A 50 6.92 7.25 7.03
C PHE A 50 8.10 6.92 6.13
N ASP A 51 9.28 7.41 6.52
CA ASP A 51 10.54 7.24 5.77
C ASP A 51 11.33 6.06 6.29
N ASN A 52 12.09 5.44 5.39
CA ASN A 52 13.17 4.52 5.71
C ASN A 52 12.75 3.39 6.66
N LEU A 53 11.58 2.80 6.42
CA LEU A 53 11.16 1.63 7.17
C LEU A 53 12.01 0.42 6.76
N SER A 54 12.68 -0.17 7.74
CA SER A 54 13.44 -1.42 7.58
C SER A 54 12.58 -2.66 7.82
N GLY A 55 11.45 -2.48 8.49
CA GLY A 55 10.47 -3.52 8.79
C GLY A 55 9.13 -2.89 9.13
N LEU A 56 8.07 -3.70 9.11
CA LEU A 56 6.77 -3.27 9.59
C LEU A 56 6.26 -4.23 10.67
N PRO A 57 6.24 -3.83 11.95
CA PRO A 57 5.74 -4.70 13.00
C PRO A 57 4.26 -4.97 12.78
N GLY A 58 3.80 -6.15 13.21
CA GLY A 58 2.44 -6.61 12.95
C GLY A 58 1.37 -5.64 13.44
N TRP A 59 1.56 -5.05 14.61
CA TRP A 59 0.64 -4.05 15.17
C TRP A 59 0.52 -2.81 14.27
N LEU A 60 1.64 -2.34 13.70
CA LEU A 60 1.67 -1.16 12.85
C LEU A 60 1.04 -1.49 11.49
N SER A 61 1.32 -2.66 10.91
CA SER A 61 0.65 -3.11 9.68
C SER A 61 -0.87 -3.12 9.84
N ASP A 62 -1.37 -3.70 10.93
CA ASP A 62 -2.81 -3.77 11.20
C ASP A 62 -3.40 -2.38 11.51
N ALA A 63 -2.60 -1.48 12.08
CA ALA A 63 -2.98 -0.10 12.29
C ALA A 63 -3.09 0.67 10.97
N LEU A 64 -2.07 0.61 10.11
CA LEU A 64 -2.08 1.27 8.80
C LEU A 64 -3.26 0.79 7.93
N CYS A 65 -3.62 -0.50 7.99
CA CYS A 65 -4.79 -1.03 7.28
C CYS A 65 -6.11 -0.37 7.73
N ARG A 66 -6.31 -0.23 9.05
CA ARG A 66 -7.48 0.45 9.61
C ARG A 66 -7.52 1.92 9.21
N LEU A 67 -6.39 2.60 9.33
CA LEU A 67 -6.27 4.01 9.02
C LEU A 67 -6.47 4.33 7.52
N ALA A 68 -6.10 3.41 6.62
CA ALA A 68 -6.32 3.58 5.18
C ALA A 68 -7.81 3.54 4.79
N THR A 69 -8.65 2.80 5.54
CA THR A 69 -10.08 2.65 5.22
C THR A 69 -11.03 3.42 6.13
N GLY A 70 -10.55 4.04 7.21
CA GLY A 70 -11.40 4.80 8.15
C GLY A 70 -11.92 3.94 9.30
N GLY A 71 -11.02 3.23 9.98
CA GLY A 71 -11.35 2.41 11.14
C GLY A 71 -10.92 3.06 12.45
N GLY A 72 -11.77 2.95 13.47
CA GLY A 72 -11.50 3.43 14.81
C GLY A 72 -10.35 2.71 15.53
N PHE A 73 -9.54 3.48 16.24
CA PHE A 73 -8.61 3.04 17.26
C PHE A 73 -9.16 3.41 18.63
N SER A 74 -9.21 2.46 19.55
CA SER A 74 -9.37 2.78 20.96
C SER A 74 -7.99 2.73 21.62
N THR A 75 -7.64 3.81 22.30
CA THR A 75 -6.51 3.83 23.24
C THR A 75 -7.02 4.34 24.57
N ARG A 76 -6.71 3.63 25.66
CA ARG A 76 -6.96 4.10 27.03
C ARG A 76 -6.05 5.28 27.32
N GLU A 77 -6.57 6.38 27.87
CA GLU A 77 -5.73 7.48 28.37
C GLU A 77 -4.89 6.99 29.56
N LEU A 78 -3.63 7.44 29.62
CA LEU A 78 -2.75 7.23 30.76
C LEU A 78 -2.87 8.44 31.69
N TYR A 79 -3.33 8.19 32.92
CA TYR A 79 -3.39 9.14 34.03
C TYR A 79 -4.37 10.31 33.87
N THR A 80 -5.65 10.02 33.60
CA THR A 80 -6.81 10.80 34.12
C THR A 80 -8.10 10.12 33.67
N ASN A 81 -8.77 9.40 34.58
CA ASN A 81 -10.15 8.89 34.49
C ASN A 81 -10.50 7.93 33.34
N ASP A 82 -11.54 7.11 33.58
CA ASP A 82 -11.96 5.93 32.80
C ASP A 82 -12.53 6.21 31.38
N ASP A 83 -12.14 7.30 30.72
CA ASP A 83 -12.69 7.67 29.42
C ASP A 83 -11.89 7.04 28.26
N GLU A 84 -12.50 6.05 27.60
CA GLU A 84 -12.02 5.48 26.34
C GLU A 84 -12.21 6.51 25.22
N THR A 85 -11.13 7.13 24.76
CA THR A 85 -11.19 8.00 23.58
C THR A 85 -11.15 7.14 22.31
N ILE A 86 -12.28 7.07 21.61
CA ILE A 86 -12.38 6.45 20.29
C ILE A 86 -11.82 7.43 19.26
N PHE A 87 -10.71 7.05 18.63
CA PHE A 87 -10.11 7.79 17.53
C PHE A 87 -10.54 7.20 16.19
N ASP A 88 -11.45 7.87 15.50
CA ASP A 88 -11.83 7.51 14.14
C ASP A 88 -11.17 8.46 13.12
N ALA A 89 -10.36 7.90 12.22
CA ALA A 89 -9.73 8.65 11.16
C ALA A 89 -9.49 7.78 9.93
N LYS A 90 -9.58 8.43 8.76
CA LYS A 90 -9.11 7.91 7.48
C LYS A 90 -8.01 8.82 6.96
N ARG A 91 -6.80 8.29 6.72
CA ARG A 91 -5.64 9.08 6.25
C ARG A 91 -4.92 8.38 5.12
N PRO A 92 -4.61 9.07 4.00
CA PRO A 92 -3.66 8.60 3.02
C PRO A 92 -2.26 8.38 3.64
N LEU A 93 -1.59 7.33 3.19
CA LEU A 93 -0.30 6.90 3.72
C LEU A 93 0.74 6.82 2.60
N VAL A 94 1.87 7.48 2.80
CA VAL A 94 3.08 7.32 1.98
C VAL A 94 4.12 6.64 2.86
N VAL A 95 4.47 5.42 2.49
CA VAL A 95 5.48 4.62 3.20
C VAL A 95 6.58 4.27 2.21
N ASN A 96 7.82 4.37 2.64
CA ASN A 96 8.96 3.93 1.85
C ASN A 96 9.97 3.10 2.66
N GLY A 97 10.78 2.35 1.94
CA GLY A 97 11.84 1.49 2.45
C GLY A 97 12.71 0.98 1.31
N ILE A 98 13.85 0.38 1.67
CA ILE A 98 14.82 -0.14 0.70
C ILE A 98 14.41 -1.53 0.21
N GLU A 99 14.02 -2.40 1.15
CA GLU A 99 13.60 -3.76 0.89
C GLU A 99 12.08 -3.87 0.75
N ASP A 100 11.61 -5.04 0.34
CA ASP A 100 10.20 -5.43 0.37
C ASP A 100 9.77 -5.72 1.82
N PHE A 101 9.73 -4.68 2.66
CA PHE A 101 9.54 -4.77 4.12
C PHE A 101 8.10 -5.08 4.57
N ILE A 102 7.14 -5.11 3.62
CA ILE A 102 5.74 -5.36 3.89
C ILE A 102 5.39 -6.75 3.43
N THR A 103 5.14 -7.61 4.41
CA THR A 103 4.89 -9.04 4.19
C THR A 103 3.42 -9.42 4.40
N ARG A 104 2.61 -8.48 4.92
CA ARG A 104 1.19 -8.70 5.21
C ARG A 104 0.35 -8.41 3.98
N ALA A 105 -0.24 -9.47 3.42
CA ALA A 105 -1.12 -9.41 2.25
C ALA A 105 -2.23 -8.36 2.38
N ASP A 106 -2.84 -8.21 3.57
CA ASP A 106 -3.93 -7.25 3.77
C ASP A 106 -3.52 -5.79 3.49
N LEU A 107 -2.30 -5.41 3.87
CA LEU A 107 -1.78 -4.07 3.63
C LEU A 107 -1.33 -3.91 2.18
N LEU A 108 -0.67 -4.93 1.61
CA LEU A 108 -0.24 -4.93 0.20
C LEU A 108 -1.42 -4.75 -0.76
N GLU A 109 -2.52 -5.47 -0.53
CA GLU A 109 -3.72 -5.37 -1.35
C GLU A 109 -4.46 -4.03 -1.21
N ARG A 110 -4.15 -3.25 -0.16
CA ARG A 110 -4.67 -1.88 0.04
C ARG A 110 -3.72 -0.80 -0.47
N SER A 111 -2.67 -1.19 -1.18
CA SER A 111 -1.56 -0.31 -1.51
C SER A 111 -1.30 -0.25 -3.00
N VAL A 112 -0.86 0.92 -3.45
CA VAL A 112 -0.23 1.09 -4.77
C VAL A 112 1.28 1.03 -4.57
N LEU A 113 1.94 0.07 -5.22
CA LEU A 113 3.39 -0.12 -5.12
C LEU A 113 4.10 0.59 -6.27
N LEU A 114 4.91 1.61 -5.97
CA LEU A 114 5.71 2.31 -6.96
C LEU A 114 7.17 1.91 -6.77
N ARG A 115 7.72 1.17 -7.74
CA ARG A 115 9.14 0.79 -7.76
C ARG A 115 9.95 1.90 -8.45
N HIS A 116 10.83 2.52 -7.70
CA HIS A 116 11.75 3.55 -8.17
C HIS A 116 12.99 2.89 -8.75
N PRO A 117 13.32 3.14 -10.03
CA PRO A 117 14.56 2.66 -10.60
C PRO A 117 15.77 3.33 -9.92
N PRO A 118 16.94 2.68 -9.94
CA PRO A 118 18.18 3.30 -9.50
C PRO A 118 18.46 4.57 -10.33
N ILE A 119 19.04 5.59 -9.70
CA ILE A 119 19.48 6.80 -10.39
C ILE A 119 20.98 6.64 -10.70
N PRO A 120 21.35 6.48 -11.98
CA PRO A 120 22.75 6.43 -12.40
C PRO A 120 23.52 7.65 -11.92
N GLU A 121 24.81 7.48 -11.64
CA GLU A 121 25.64 8.55 -11.07
C GLU A 121 25.68 9.81 -11.94
N ASP A 122 25.70 9.62 -13.26
CA ASP A 122 25.68 10.68 -14.28
C ASP A 122 24.35 11.45 -14.36
N LYS A 123 23.27 10.91 -13.77
CA LYS A 123 21.93 11.53 -13.74
C LYS A 123 21.59 12.15 -12.38
N ARG A 124 22.48 12.07 -11.40
CA ARG A 124 22.26 12.66 -10.08
C ARG A 124 22.31 14.18 -10.18
N ARG A 125 21.41 14.85 -9.45
CA ARG A 125 21.33 16.31 -9.38
C ARG A 125 21.41 16.76 -7.92
N PRO A 126 21.99 17.94 -7.64
CA PRO A 126 21.95 18.54 -6.31
C PRO A 126 20.50 18.72 -5.83
N GLU A 127 20.26 18.45 -4.55
CA GLU A 127 18.93 18.58 -3.94
C GLU A 127 18.40 20.03 -4.04
N SER A 128 19.27 21.03 -3.89
CA SER A 128 18.91 22.45 -4.03
C SER A 128 18.39 22.81 -5.43
N GLU A 129 19.02 22.29 -6.47
CA GLU A 129 18.62 22.51 -7.87
C GLU A 129 17.26 21.85 -8.15
N PHE A 130 17.06 20.64 -7.64
CA PHE A 130 15.79 19.95 -7.75
C PHE A 130 14.65 20.72 -7.07
N TRP A 131 14.85 21.17 -5.84
CA TRP A 131 13.81 21.91 -5.09
C TRP A 131 13.50 23.27 -5.71
N ALA A 132 14.50 23.99 -6.21
CA ALA A 132 14.26 25.24 -6.94
C ALA A 132 13.42 25.00 -8.20
N ALA A 133 13.71 23.95 -8.97
CA ALA A 133 12.92 23.57 -10.13
C ALA A 133 11.49 23.13 -9.74
N PHE A 134 11.34 22.39 -8.65
CA PHE A 134 10.04 21.96 -8.14
C PHE A 134 9.19 23.15 -7.71
N GLU A 135 9.71 24.08 -6.89
CA GLU A 135 8.95 25.24 -6.41
C GLU A 135 8.49 26.14 -7.57
N ASN A 136 9.32 26.28 -8.62
CA ASN A 136 8.92 26.98 -9.84
C ASN A 136 7.79 26.26 -10.61
N ALA A 137 7.76 24.92 -10.60
CA ALA A 137 6.73 24.11 -11.25
C ALA A 137 5.48 23.91 -10.37
N HIS A 138 5.60 24.11 -9.06
CA HIS A 138 4.64 23.69 -8.04
C HIS A 138 3.21 24.22 -8.28
N PRO A 139 2.98 25.51 -8.60
CA PRO A 139 1.62 26.00 -8.87
C PRO A 139 0.94 25.29 -10.04
N LYS A 140 1.70 24.96 -11.10
CA LYS A 140 1.18 24.27 -12.29
C LYS A 140 0.90 22.79 -12.00
N LEU A 141 1.77 22.15 -11.23
CA LEU A 141 1.58 20.76 -10.80
C LEU A 141 0.34 20.61 -9.92
N LEU A 142 0.15 21.54 -8.97
CA LEU A 142 -1.04 21.58 -8.13
C LEU A 142 -2.30 21.84 -8.96
N GLY A 143 -2.27 22.79 -9.88
CA GLY A 143 -3.38 23.06 -10.82
C GLY A 143 -3.77 21.82 -11.61
N ALA A 144 -2.80 21.15 -12.23
CA ALA A 144 -3.03 19.92 -13.00
C ALA A 144 -3.63 18.79 -12.14
N LEU A 145 -3.19 18.66 -10.89
CA LEU A 145 -3.77 17.69 -9.94
C LEU A 145 -5.24 18.01 -9.64
N LEU A 146 -5.55 19.27 -9.34
CA LEU A 146 -6.90 19.72 -9.02
C LEU A 146 -7.84 19.60 -10.24
N ASP A 147 -7.37 19.89 -11.44
CA ASP A 147 -8.12 19.70 -12.69
C ASP A 147 -8.49 18.23 -12.90
N ARG A 148 -7.55 17.32 -12.59
CA ARG A 148 -7.77 15.87 -12.70
C ARG A 148 -8.75 15.35 -11.65
N VAL A 149 -8.69 15.87 -10.42
CA VAL A 149 -9.67 15.55 -9.38
C VAL A 149 -11.05 16.07 -9.76
N SER A 150 -11.15 17.33 -10.20
CA SER A 150 -12.41 17.98 -10.61
C SER A 150 -13.09 17.24 -11.75
N SER A 151 -12.33 16.90 -12.80
CA SER A 151 -12.84 16.11 -13.93
C SER A 151 -13.22 14.68 -13.51
N GLY A 152 -12.44 14.04 -12.65
CA GLY A 152 -12.78 12.73 -12.10
C GLY A 152 -14.07 12.73 -11.28
N LEU A 153 -14.27 13.71 -10.41
CA LEU A 153 -15.52 13.85 -9.64
C LEU A 153 -16.74 14.04 -10.54
N ARG A 154 -16.59 14.77 -11.65
CA ARG A 154 -17.65 14.95 -12.65
C ARG A 154 -18.02 13.64 -13.36
N GLU A 155 -17.04 12.82 -13.72
CA GLU A 155 -17.28 11.56 -14.43
C GLU A 155 -17.66 10.39 -13.51
N LEU A 156 -17.31 10.45 -12.21
CA LEU A 156 -17.48 9.34 -11.27
C LEU A 156 -18.88 8.71 -11.27
N PRO A 157 -20.00 9.47 -11.26
CA PRO A 157 -21.35 8.89 -11.29
C PRO A 157 -21.66 8.08 -12.56
N ARG A 158 -20.88 8.26 -13.64
CA ARG A 158 -21.06 7.58 -14.93
C ARG A 158 -20.18 6.35 -15.10
N VAL A 159 -19.18 6.17 -14.23
CA VAL A 159 -18.28 5.03 -14.32
C VAL A 159 -18.98 3.77 -13.83
N LYS A 160 -18.99 2.74 -14.68
CA LYS A 160 -19.43 1.39 -14.37
C LYS A 160 -18.34 0.42 -14.80
N LEU A 161 -18.00 -0.51 -13.92
CA LEU A 161 -17.01 -1.54 -14.14
C LEU A 161 -17.68 -2.90 -14.04
N ASP A 162 -17.44 -3.78 -15.01
CA ASP A 162 -18.00 -5.15 -15.01
C ASP A 162 -17.46 -6.00 -13.87
N ARG A 163 -16.22 -5.73 -13.44
CA ARG A 163 -15.56 -6.40 -12.33
C ARG A 163 -14.88 -5.36 -11.44
N LEU A 164 -15.18 -5.42 -10.15
CA LEU A 164 -14.59 -4.52 -9.16
C LEU A 164 -13.37 -5.18 -8.51
N PRO A 165 -12.19 -4.53 -8.57
CA PRO A 165 -11.03 -5.00 -7.81
C PRO A 165 -11.24 -4.74 -6.32
N ARG A 166 -10.34 -5.28 -5.49
CA ARG A 166 -10.21 -4.85 -4.10
C ARG A 166 -9.90 -3.34 -4.09
N MET A 167 -10.51 -2.61 -3.15
CA MET A 167 -10.63 -1.14 -3.17
C MET A 167 -11.48 -0.60 -4.34
N ALA A 168 -12.70 -1.11 -4.48
CA ALA A 168 -13.64 -0.74 -5.53
C ALA A 168 -13.80 0.78 -5.71
N ASP A 169 -14.03 1.52 -4.62
CA ASP A 169 -14.22 2.98 -4.67
C ASP A 169 -12.99 3.72 -5.20
N PHE A 170 -11.78 3.24 -4.84
CA PHE A 170 -10.53 3.78 -5.37
C PHE A 170 -10.41 3.53 -6.87
N ALA A 171 -10.72 2.31 -7.32
CA ALA A 171 -10.67 1.96 -8.73
C ALA A 171 -11.69 2.75 -9.58
N LEU A 172 -12.92 2.90 -9.08
CA LEU A 172 -13.95 3.72 -9.72
C LEU A 172 -13.50 5.18 -9.84
N PHE A 173 -12.94 5.75 -8.75
CA PHE A 173 -12.44 7.12 -8.76
C PHE A 173 -11.27 7.33 -9.72
N ALA A 174 -10.32 6.40 -9.75
CA ALA A 174 -9.17 6.49 -10.65
C ALA A 174 -9.57 6.37 -12.13
N VAL A 175 -10.48 5.45 -12.48
CA VAL A 175 -11.06 5.35 -13.82
C VAL A 175 -11.85 6.61 -14.18
N ALA A 176 -12.56 7.20 -13.22
CA ALA A 176 -13.24 8.47 -13.44
C ALA A 176 -12.25 9.60 -13.77
N CYS A 177 -11.11 9.67 -13.06
CA CYS A 177 -10.05 10.62 -13.35
C CYS A 177 -9.39 10.38 -14.73
N GLU A 178 -9.19 9.12 -15.13
CA GLU A 178 -8.67 8.77 -16.46
C GLU A 178 -9.63 9.23 -17.58
N ARG A 179 -10.91 8.91 -17.46
CA ARG A 179 -11.95 9.34 -18.41
C ARG A 179 -12.14 10.84 -18.43
N GLY A 180 -12.16 11.47 -17.25
CA GLY A 180 -12.33 12.91 -17.10
C GLY A 180 -11.21 13.73 -17.74
N ALA A 181 -10.01 13.15 -17.80
CA ALA A 181 -8.85 13.72 -18.49
C ALA A 181 -8.82 13.40 -20.01
N GLY A 182 -9.74 12.58 -20.51
CA GLY A 182 -9.73 12.12 -21.91
C GLY A 182 -8.58 11.17 -22.24
N GLU A 183 -8.06 10.47 -21.24
CA GLU A 183 -6.97 9.51 -21.40
C GLU A 183 -7.49 8.14 -21.87
N PRO A 184 -6.67 7.34 -22.58
CA PRO A 184 -7.03 5.98 -22.93
C PRO A 184 -7.16 5.09 -21.69
N ASP A 185 -8.06 4.11 -21.73
CA ASP A 185 -8.29 3.15 -20.65
C ASP A 185 -7.03 2.29 -20.39
N ARG A 186 -6.21 2.69 -19.40
CA ARG A 186 -4.95 2.01 -19.04
C ARG A 186 -4.86 1.69 -17.55
N PHE A 187 -5.55 2.46 -16.72
CA PHE A 187 -5.44 2.40 -15.26
C PHE A 187 -5.76 1.00 -14.73
N LEU A 188 -6.84 0.37 -15.19
CA LEU A 188 -7.24 -0.94 -14.67
C LEU A 188 -6.23 -2.04 -14.97
N GLY A 189 -5.62 -2.02 -16.16
CA GLY A 189 -4.53 -2.94 -16.50
C GLY A 189 -3.32 -2.72 -15.61
N ALA A 190 -2.85 -1.46 -15.53
CA ALA A 190 -1.71 -1.10 -14.69
C ALA A 190 -1.94 -1.41 -13.21
N TYR A 191 -3.16 -1.21 -12.70
CA TYR A 191 -3.51 -1.51 -11.32
C TYR A 191 -3.60 -3.02 -11.06
N ALA A 192 -4.11 -3.79 -12.02
CA ALA A 192 -4.12 -5.26 -11.94
C ALA A 192 -2.70 -5.83 -11.90
N ASP A 193 -1.79 -5.32 -12.74
CA ASP A 193 -0.38 -5.71 -12.74
C ASP A 193 0.30 -5.32 -11.42
N ASN A 194 -0.04 -4.14 -10.88
CA ASN A 194 0.45 -3.69 -9.59
C ASN A 194 0.02 -4.62 -8.45
N GLN A 195 -1.24 -5.06 -8.45
CA GLN A 195 -1.75 -6.01 -7.46
C GLN A 195 -1.15 -7.41 -7.65
N ALA A 196 -0.96 -7.87 -8.89
CA ALA A 196 -0.34 -9.17 -9.17
C ALA A 196 1.08 -9.24 -8.59
N GLY A 197 1.91 -8.21 -8.83
CA GLY A 197 3.25 -8.12 -8.25
C GLY A 197 3.25 -8.06 -6.71
N ALA A 198 2.20 -7.48 -6.11
CA ALA A 198 2.04 -7.46 -4.65
C ALA A 198 1.76 -8.87 -4.07
N HIS A 199 0.98 -9.68 -4.78
CA HIS A 199 0.66 -11.04 -4.35
C HIS A 199 1.88 -11.97 -4.41
N GLU A 200 2.70 -11.85 -5.47
CA GLU A 200 3.96 -12.60 -5.60
C GLU A 200 4.92 -12.26 -4.46
N GLN A 201 5.14 -10.96 -4.21
CA GLN A 201 5.96 -10.48 -3.10
C GLN A 201 5.49 -11.01 -1.73
N ALA A 202 4.17 -11.09 -1.52
CA ALA A 202 3.63 -11.63 -0.28
C ALA A 202 3.90 -13.13 -0.10
N LEU A 203 4.02 -13.89 -1.20
CA LEU A 203 4.39 -15.30 -1.15
C LEU A 203 5.89 -15.47 -0.92
N ASP A 204 6.72 -14.68 -1.59
CA ASP A 204 8.19 -14.71 -1.46
C ASP A 204 8.68 -14.34 -0.06
N ALA A 205 7.92 -13.52 0.67
CA ALA A 205 8.18 -13.19 2.06
C ALA A 205 8.10 -14.40 3.03
N SER A 206 7.59 -15.55 2.58
CA SER A 206 7.46 -16.76 3.38
C SER A 206 8.17 -17.93 2.69
N PRO A 207 8.89 -18.80 3.43
CA PRO A 207 9.49 -20.00 2.84
C PRO A 207 8.48 -21.11 2.51
N VAL A 208 7.24 -21.00 3.03
CA VAL A 208 6.20 -22.05 2.92
C VAL A 208 5.62 -22.22 1.50
N PRO A 209 5.26 -21.15 0.76
CA PRO A 209 4.76 -21.27 -0.61
C PRO A 209 5.64 -22.09 -1.55
N ALA A 210 6.96 -21.83 -1.59
CA ALA A 210 7.88 -22.57 -2.45
C ALA A 210 7.88 -24.08 -2.14
N ALA A 211 7.94 -24.44 -0.85
CA ALA A 211 7.85 -25.82 -0.42
C ALA A 211 6.51 -26.47 -0.75
N LEU A 212 5.42 -25.70 -0.70
CA LEU A 212 4.08 -26.19 -1.02
C LEU A 212 3.91 -26.44 -2.52
N VAL A 213 4.45 -25.54 -3.35
CA VAL A 213 4.48 -25.72 -4.81
C VAL A 213 5.28 -26.97 -5.17
N ALA A 214 6.44 -27.19 -4.52
CA ALA A 214 7.24 -28.39 -4.70
C ALA A 214 6.51 -29.67 -4.23
N LEU A 215 5.81 -29.62 -3.09
CA LEU A 215 4.99 -30.74 -2.61
C LEU A 215 3.87 -31.10 -3.60
N MET A 216 3.26 -30.09 -4.22
CA MET A 216 2.16 -30.25 -5.18
C MET A 216 2.66 -30.49 -6.62
N ASP A 217 3.97 -30.55 -6.85
CA ASP A 217 4.52 -30.82 -8.17
C ASP A 217 4.14 -32.24 -8.63
N GLY A 218 3.61 -32.35 -9.85
CA GLY A 218 3.01 -33.59 -10.36
C GLY A 218 1.74 -34.08 -9.63
N ARG A 219 1.18 -33.32 -8.67
CA ARG A 219 -0.05 -33.69 -7.92
C ARG A 219 -1.21 -32.75 -8.27
N SER A 220 -2.37 -33.33 -8.59
CA SER A 220 -3.62 -32.56 -8.77
C SER A 220 -4.29 -32.19 -7.45
N TRP A 221 -4.13 -33.03 -6.42
CA TRP A 221 -4.68 -32.81 -5.09
C TRP A 221 -3.81 -33.46 -4.00
N TRP A 222 -3.97 -32.98 -2.78
CA TRP A 222 -3.42 -33.56 -1.55
C TRP A 222 -4.47 -33.45 -0.44
N GLU A 223 -4.64 -34.48 0.38
CA GLU A 223 -5.51 -34.46 1.56
C GLU A 223 -4.88 -35.24 2.71
N GLY A 224 -4.97 -34.71 3.92
CA GLY A 224 -4.48 -35.37 5.11
C GLY A 224 -4.69 -34.52 6.36
N SER A 225 -4.23 -35.02 7.49
CA SER A 225 -4.22 -34.27 8.74
C SER A 225 -3.18 -33.14 8.71
N PRO A 226 -3.33 -32.08 9.54
CA PRO A 226 -2.30 -31.05 9.69
C PRO A 226 -0.91 -31.59 10.03
N ALA A 227 -0.84 -32.72 10.75
CA ALA A 227 0.43 -33.35 11.14
C ALA A 227 1.12 -34.02 9.96
N GLU A 228 0.35 -34.73 9.12
CA GLU A 228 0.86 -35.33 7.89
C GLU A 228 1.33 -34.26 6.91
N LEU A 229 0.53 -33.18 6.73
CA LEU A 229 0.94 -32.05 5.88
C LEU A 229 2.27 -31.46 6.36
N PHE A 230 2.41 -31.25 7.67
CA PHE A 230 3.61 -30.68 8.25
C PHE A 230 4.84 -31.57 8.02
N ALA A 231 4.70 -32.88 8.20
CA ALA A 231 5.78 -33.83 8.01
C ALA A 231 6.21 -33.92 6.53
N GLU A 232 5.25 -33.99 5.60
CA GLU A 232 5.54 -34.02 4.16
C GLU A 232 6.17 -32.71 3.69
N LEU A 233 5.57 -31.57 4.05
CA LEU A 233 6.04 -30.25 3.62
C LEU A 233 7.43 -29.92 4.15
N SER A 234 7.77 -30.39 5.36
CA SER A 234 9.10 -30.18 5.95
C SER A 234 10.22 -30.86 5.17
N ARG A 235 9.92 -31.84 4.31
CA ARG A 235 10.92 -32.45 3.39
C ARG A 235 11.36 -31.49 2.29
N PHE A 236 10.55 -30.49 1.99
CA PHE A 236 10.81 -29.44 1.00
C PHE A 236 11.23 -28.12 1.68
N ALA A 237 11.51 -28.13 2.98
CA ALA A 237 11.96 -26.94 3.69
C ALA A 237 13.32 -26.48 3.14
N PRO A 238 13.53 -25.15 2.95
CA PRO A 238 14.85 -24.63 2.59
C PRO A 238 15.89 -25.01 3.64
N MET A 239 17.12 -25.24 3.19
CA MET A 239 18.27 -25.52 4.05
C MET A 239 19.30 -24.39 3.93
N PRO A 240 19.71 -23.74 5.03
CA PRO A 240 19.27 -23.97 6.41
C PRO A 240 17.82 -23.56 6.66
N VAL A 241 17.14 -24.24 7.60
CA VAL A 241 15.72 -23.97 7.93
C VAL A 241 15.57 -22.53 8.41
N PRO A 242 14.79 -21.68 7.72
CA PRO A 242 14.61 -20.29 8.10
C PRO A 242 13.93 -20.15 9.47
N LYS A 243 14.22 -19.06 10.19
CA LYS A 243 13.61 -18.77 11.51
C LYS A 243 12.08 -18.69 11.47
N ASP A 244 11.52 -18.23 10.36
CA ASP A 244 10.08 -18.09 10.10
C ASP A 244 9.42 -19.37 9.53
N TRP A 245 10.18 -20.48 9.44
CA TRP A 245 9.60 -21.78 9.13
C TRP A 245 8.67 -22.24 10.26
N PRO A 246 7.46 -22.73 9.97
CA PRO A 246 6.56 -23.25 10.99
C PRO A 246 7.21 -24.36 11.80
N LYS A 247 7.10 -24.31 13.13
CA LYS A 247 7.67 -25.33 14.04
C LYS A 247 6.65 -26.37 14.50
N LYS A 248 5.36 -26.16 14.20
CA LYS A 248 4.24 -27.01 14.63
C LYS A 248 3.16 -27.08 13.55
N PRO A 249 2.41 -28.19 13.44
CA PRO A 249 1.32 -28.35 12.48
C PRO A 249 0.27 -27.24 12.49
N ASN A 250 -0.15 -26.80 13.69
CA ASN A 250 -1.16 -25.74 13.83
C ASN A 250 -0.64 -24.36 13.38
N VAL A 251 0.66 -24.11 13.53
CA VAL A 251 1.30 -22.88 13.03
C VAL A 251 1.33 -22.89 11.51
N LEU A 252 1.64 -24.03 10.90
CA LEU A 252 1.59 -24.19 9.44
C LEU A 252 0.17 -23.94 8.90
N THR A 253 -0.85 -24.60 9.45
CA THR A 253 -2.25 -24.40 8.98
C THR A 253 -2.67 -22.93 9.09
N ASN A 254 -2.34 -22.25 10.19
CA ASN A 254 -2.64 -20.82 10.34
C ASN A 254 -1.90 -19.95 9.31
N LYS A 255 -0.64 -20.30 8.98
CA LYS A 255 0.12 -19.59 7.94
C LYS A 255 -0.49 -19.82 6.56
N LEU A 256 -0.86 -21.06 6.24
CA LEU A 256 -1.52 -21.42 4.99
C LEU A 256 -2.86 -20.71 4.81
N ARG A 257 -3.69 -20.60 5.86
CA ARG A 257 -4.94 -19.82 5.80
C ARG A 257 -4.70 -18.35 5.45
N ARG A 258 -3.63 -17.74 5.99
CA ARG A 258 -3.26 -16.35 5.69
C ARG A 258 -2.75 -16.19 4.24
N LEU A 259 -2.06 -17.21 3.72
CA LEU A 259 -1.49 -17.21 2.37
C LEU A 259 -2.48 -17.71 1.31
N ALA A 260 -3.59 -18.33 1.71
CA ALA A 260 -4.53 -18.99 0.80
C ALA A 260 -5.06 -18.09 -0.33
N PRO A 261 -5.40 -16.80 -0.11
CA PRO A 261 -5.80 -15.92 -1.20
C PRO A 261 -4.71 -15.76 -2.27
N ASN A 262 -3.46 -15.54 -1.84
CA ASN A 262 -2.32 -15.36 -2.73
C ASN A 262 -1.94 -16.66 -3.46
N LEU A 263 -1.94 -17.79 -2.73
CA LEU A 263 -1.66 -19.12 -3.30
C LEU A 263 -2.68 -19.50 -4.38
N ARG A 264 -3.95 -19.15 -4.19
CA ARG A 264 -4.99 -19.33 -5.20
C ARG A 264 -4.74 -18.46 -6.44
N ARG A 265 -4.36 -17.20 -6.24
CA ARG A 265 -4.19 -16.22 -7.32
C ARG A 265 -2.94 -16.49 -8.17
N VAL A 266 -1.81 -16.80 -7.53
CA VAL A 266 -0.50 -16.94 -8.20
C VAL A 266 -0.25 -18.38 -8.67
N HIS A 267 -0.59 -19.38 -7.84
CA HIS A 267 -0.28 -20.79 -8.13
C HIS A 267 -1.51 -21.65 -8.42
N GLY A 268 -2.72 -21.08 -8.38
CA GLY A 268 -3.95 -21.85 -8.58
C GLY A 268 -4.22 -22.88 -7.46
N LEU A 269 -3.61 -22.71 -6.29
CA LEU A 269 -3.74 -23.66 -5.18
C LEU A 269 -4.89 -23.26 -4.24
N HIS A 270 -5.92 -24.09 -4.18
CA HIS A 270 -7.03 -23.96 -3.24
C HIS A 270 -6.73 -24.76 -1.99
N ILE A 271 -6.79 -24.11 -0.83
CA ILE A 271 -6.58 -24.75 0.47
C ILE A 271 -7.90 -24.72 1.23
N GLU A 272 -8.37 -25.90 1.59
CA GLU A 272 -9.52 -26.12 2.45
C GLU A 272 -9.04 -26.80 3.73
N ASP A 273 -9.59 -26.40 4.87
CA ASP A 273 -9.30 -27.08 6.12
C ASP A 273 -10.55 -27.11 7.00
N GLY A 274 -10.71 -28.18 7.77
CA GLY A 274 -11.94 -28.40 8.49
C GLY A 274 -11.87 -29.57 9.45
N ARG A 275 -13.05 -29.99 9.91
CA ARG A 275 -13.25 -31.22 10.65
C ARG A 275 -14.11 -32.13 9.81
N THR A 276 -13.77 -33.40 9.73
CA THR A 276 -14.58 -34.35 8.96
C THR A 276 -15.96 -34.49 9.58
N ASN A 277 -16.98 -34.65 8.73
CA ASN A 277 -18.32 -35.03 9.16
C ASN A 277 -18.38 -36.55 9.28
N GLY A 278 -18.61 -37.06 10.50
CA GLY A 278 -18.77 -38.49 10.73
C GLY A 278 -19.22 -38.82 12.15
N GLY A 279 -20.45 -39.34 12.27
CA GLY A 279 -20.90 -40.22 13.35
C GLY A 279 -21.48 -39.56 14.61
N ALA A 280 -22.73 -39.89 14.91
CA ALA A 280 -23.37 -39.63 16.19
C ALA A 280 -22.67 -40.40 17.33
N SER A 281 -21.61 -39.82 17.89
CA SER A 281 -21.05 -40.15 19.23
C SER A 281 -19.95 -39.15 19.55
N GLY A 282 -19.95 -38.59 20.77
CA GLY A 282 -19.22 -37.40 21.21
C GLY A 282 -17.68 -37.43 21.24
N GLY A 283 -17.01 -38.10 20.29
CA GLY A 283 -15.56 -38.08 20.12
C GLY A 283 -15.04 -36.80 19.45
N LYS A 284 -13.80 -36.39 19.78
CA LYS A 284 -13.10 -35.28 19.12
C LYS A 284 -12.91 -35.60 17.63
N ARG A 285 -13.55 -34.81 16.78
CA ARG A 285 -13.50 -34.95 15.31
C ARG A 285 -12.09 -34.69 14.77
N PRO A 286 -11.57 -35.54 13.87
CA PRO A 286 -10.25 -35.32 13.28
C PRO A 286 -10.28 -34.11 12.35
N ARG A 287 -9.16 -33.37 12.32
CA ARG A 287 -8.96 -32.23 11.43
C ARG A 287 -8.36 -32.71 10.11
N PHE A 288 -8.81 -32.13 9.01
CA PHE A 288 -8.25 -32.35 7.69
C PHE A 288 -7.77 -31.03 7.07
N VAL A 289 -6.82 -31.14 6.16
CA VAL A 289 -6.42 -30.10 5.21
C VAL A 289 -6.47 -30.75 3.83
N ARG A 290 -7.07 -30.07 2.87
CA ARG A 290 -7.14 -30.46 1.47
C ARG A 290 -6.56 -29.34 0.61
N ILE A 291 -5.74 -29.71 -0.35
CA ILE A 291 -5.08 -28.79 -1.27
C ILE A 291 -5.39 -29.27 -2.68
N THR A 292 -5.96 -28.42 -3.52
CA THR A 292 -6.33 -28.76 -4.90
C THR A 292 -5.76 -27.74 -5.88
N ARG A 293 -5.31 -28.19 -7.04
CA ARG A 293 -5.04 -27.30 -8.16
C ARG A 293 -6.36 -26.96 -8.83
N ALA A 294 -6.60 -25.67 -9.07
CA ALA A 294 -7.68 -25.26 -9.95
C ALA A 294 -7.48 -25.94 -11.32
N PRO A 295 -8.55 -26.44 -11.98
CA PRO A 295 -8.44 -26.88 -13.35
C PRO A 295 -7.89 -25.72 -14.19
N GLU A 296 -6.88 -26.00 -15.01
CA GLU A 296 -6.30 -25.03 -15.95
C GLU A 296 -7.39 -24.59 -16.93
N SER A 297 -8.14 -23.55 -16.57
CA SER A 297 -9.00 -22.84 -17.49
C SER A 297 -8.14 -21.78 -18.18
N GLY A 298 -7.52 -22.19 -19.28
CA GLY A 298 -6.99 -21.30 -20.32
C GLY A 298 -5.79 -20.43 -19.92
N ARG A 299 -4.61 -21.04 -19.81
CA ARG A 299 -3.43 -20.36 -20.39
C ARG A 299 -3.65 -20.40 -21.90
N GLU A 300 -4.21 -19.32 -22.46
CA GLU A 300 -4.13 -19.09 -23.90
C GLU A 300 -2.65 -18.90 -24.24
N THR A 301 -1.97 -19.99 -24.56
CA THR A 301 -0.83 -19.94 -25.47
C THR A 301 -1.33 -19.33 -26.77
N PRO A 302 -0.72 -18.26 -27.30
CA PRO A 302 -1.05 -17.79 -28.64
C PRO A 302 -0.70 -18.94 -29.59
N SER A 303 -1.72 -19.57 -30.15
CA SER A 303 -1.56 -20.57 -31.19
C SER A 303 -0.93 -19.87 -32.40
N PRO A 304 0.10 -20.45 -33.05
CA PRO A 304 0.77 -19.82 -34.17
C PRO A 304 -0.23 -19.63 -35.31
N ALA A 305 -0.33 -18.39 -35.79
CA ALA A 305 -1.20 -18.03 -36.90
C ALA A 305 -0.94 -18.93 -38.12
N SER A 306 -2.01 -19.52 -38.65
CA SER A 306 -1.98 -20.11 -39.98
C SER A 306 -1.91 -18.99 -41.04
N PRO A 307 -1.20 -19.21 -42.17
CA PRO A 307 -0.91 -18.17 -43.14
C PRO A 307 -2.17 -17.70 -43.87
N ILE A 308 -2.24 -16.40 -44.12
CA ILE A 308 -3.27 -15.76 -44.94
C ILE A 308 -2.90 -15.97 -46.43
N ASP A 309 -3.79 -16.62 -47.17
CA ASP A 309 -3.78 -16.66 -48.64
C ASP A 309 -4.19 -15.30 -49.23
N PRO A 310 -3.38 -14.69 -50.13
CA PRO A 310 -3.72 -13.43 -50.77
C PRO A 310 -4.46 -13.68 -52.09
N ALA A 311 -5.78 -13.82 -52.05
CA ALA A 311 -6.58 -13.86 -53.28
C ALA A 311 -8.02 -13.34 -53.08
N ARG A 312 -8.19 -12.02 -53.08
CA ARG A 312 -9.15 -11.30 -53.96
C ARG A 312 -9.26 -9.83 -53.55
N ALA A 313 -8.62 -9.01 -54.38
CA ALA A 313 -9.06 -7.65 -54.64
C ALA A 313 -10.38 -7.67 -55.45
N GLY A 314 -11.24 -6.68 -55.24
CA GLY A 314 -12.18 -6.23 -56.26
C GLY A 314 -13.52 -5.69 -55.77
N ALA A 315 -13.63 -4.35 -55.76
CA ALA A 315 -14.82 -3.52 -56.04
C ALA A 315 -16.02 -3.59 -55.06
N SER A 316 -16.82 -2.55 -54.77
CA SER A 316 -17.09 -1.27 -55.43
C SER A 316 -17.77 -0.26 -54.49
N ASP A 317 -17.69 1.01 -54.88
CA ASP A 317 -18.38 2.24 -54.44
C ASP A 317 -19.83 2.16 -53.92
N SER A 318 -20.21 3.08 -53.01
CA SER A 318 -21.07 4.26 -53.32
C SER A 318 -21.66 4.95 -52.07
N GLN A 319 -21.41 6.27 -51.96
CA GLN A 319 -22.27 7.44 -51.58
C GLN A 319 -23.72 7.19 -51.06
N CYS A 320 -24.45 8.05 -50.31
CA CYS A 320 -24.32 9.40 -49.77
C CYS A 320 -25.58 9.70 -48.89
N SER A 321 -25.42 10.55 -47.87
CA SER A 321 -26.26 11.73 -47.50
C SER A 321 -27.70 11.64 -46.94
N GLY A 322 -27.91 12.46 -45.87
CA GLY A 322 -29.08 13.32 -45.56
C GLY A 322 -30.32 12.65 -44.96
N GLY A 323 -31.04 13.18 -43.96
CA GLY A 323 -31.05 14.47 -43.27
C GLY A 323 -32.24 14.54 -42.29
N ASP A 324 -32.20 15.55 -41.41
CA ASP A 324 -33.29 16.32 -40.80
C ASP A 324 -34.27 15.73 -39.74
N ASP A 325 -34.06 16.24 -38.50
CA ASP A 325 -34.94 16.82 -37.45
C ASP A 325 -36.46 17.07 -37.75
N PRO A 326 -37.33 17.60 -36.83
CA PRO A 326 -37.20 17.86 -35.38
C PRO A 326 -38.47 17.57 -34.51
N GLY A 327 -38.36 17.78 -33.19
CA GLY A 327 -39.42 18.48 -32.43
C GLY A 327 -39.98 17.82 -31.16
N GLY A 328 -39.87 18.52 -30.02
CA GLY A 328 -40.70 18.27 -28.84
C GLY A 328 -40.19 18.85 -27.51
N ARG A 329 -40.49 20.12 -27.23
CA ARG A 329 -40.36 20.75 -25.90
C ARG A 329 -41.49 20.29 -24.96
N TYR A 330 -41.20 20.05 -23.68
CA TYR A 330 -41.96 20.57 -22.52
C TYR A 330 -41.19 20.31 -21.19
N SER A 331 -41.21 21.29 -20.28
CA SER A 331 -40.78 21.27 -18.87
C SER A 331 -42.00 21.70 -18.01
N PRO A 332 -41.91 21.87 -16.67
CA PRO A 332 -41.30 21.09 -15.58
C PRO A 332 -42.34 20.72 -14.50
N SER A 333 -41.97 19.95 -13.47
CA SER A 333 -42.69 19.96 -12.18
C SER A 333 -41.77 19.67 -11.00
N ASP A 334 -41.90 20.52 -9.98
CA ASP A 334 -41.28 20.54 -8.66
C ASP A 334 -41.55 19.27 -7.83
N THR A 335 -40.61 18.88 -6.95
CA THR A 335 -40.62 19.15 -5.48
C THR A 335 -39.61 18.25 -4.74
N ASP A 336 -39.18 18.75 -3.58
CA ASP A 336 -38.55 18.07 -2.43
C ASP A 336 -37.01 18.05 -2.33
N THR A 337 -36.52 19.24 -1.96
CA THR A 337 -35.37 19.46 -1.09
C THR A 337 -35.60 18.92 0.33
N VAL A 338 -34.65 18.12 0.84
CA VAL A 338 -34.43 17.89 2.28
C VAL A 338 -32.99 18.30 2.62
N PRO A 339 -32.75 19.18 3.60
CA PRO A 339 -31.42 19.68 3.93
C PRO A 339 -30.68 18.72 4.88
N VAL A 340 -29.41 18.42 4.60
CA VAL A 340 -28.51 17.77 5.56
C VAL A 340 -27.70 18.85 6.27
N ASP A 341 -28.02 19.01 7.55
CA ASP A 341 -27.41 19.92 8.51
C ASP A 341 -25.92 19.56 8.74
N ARG A 342 -25.04 20.56 8.66
CA ARG A 342 -23.62 20.46 9.04
C ARG A 342 -23.43 21.16 10.39
N PRO A 343 -22.81 20.53 11.40
CA PRO A 343 -22.40 21.26 12.58
C PRO A 343 -21.24 22.22 12.26
N ARG A 344 -21.45 23.50 12.57
CA ARG A 344 -20.42 24.54 12.62
C ARG A 344 -19.60 24.38 13.90
N GLU A 345 -18.27 24.34 13.81
CA GLU A 345 -17.39 24.64 14.93
C GLU A 345 -16.29 25.63 14.54
N ASN A 346 -16.48 26.86 15.02
CA ASN A 346 -15.52 27.86 15.51
C ASN A 346 -14.08 27.85 14.97
N ALA A 347 -13.84 28.70 13.98
CA ALA A 347 -12.54 29.33 13.78
C ALA A 347 -12.27 30.31 14.94
N ARG A 348 -11.17 30.12 15.67
CA ARG A 348 -10.54 31.17 16.48
C ARG A 348 -9.27 31.61 15.76
N ASP A 349 -9.30 32.86 15.31
CA ASP A 349 -8.12 33.60 14.87
C ASP A 349 -7.06 33.62 15.97
N TYR A 350 -5.81 33.36 15.60
CA TYR A 350 -4.66 33.69 16.43
C TYR A 350 -3.58 34.34 15.55
N SER A 351 -3.52 35.67 15.63
CA SER A 351 -2.42 36.49 15.12
C SER A 351 -1.31 36.58 16.18
N PRO A 352 -0.03 36.38 15.84
CA PRO A 352 1.06 36.73 16.73
C PRO A 352 1.53 38.15 16.44
N SER A 353 1.21 39.07 17.34
CA SER A 353 1.89 40.36 17.47
C SER A 353 2.25 40.56 18.94
N HIS A 354 3.54 40.57 19.28
CA HIS A 354 4.21 41.73 19.89
C HIS A 354 5.69 41.43 20.18
N VAL A 355 6.47 42.49 19.96
CA VAL A 355 7.91 42.70 20.09
C VAL A 355 8.19 43.41 21.43
N TYR A 356 9.48 43.48 21.81
CA TYR A 356 10.18 44.18 22.91
C TYR A 356 10.58 43.27 24.08
N GLY A 357 11.80 43.30 24.65
CA GLY A 357 13.03 44.10 24.52
C GLY A 357 14.02 43.51 25.55
N ASP A 358 15.29 43.26 25.21
CA ASP A 358 16.50 44.04 25.55
C ASP A 358 16.70 44.45 27.04
N GLU A 359 17.97 44.53 27.44
CA GLU A 359 18.62 44.70 28.77
C GLU A 359 19.07 43.37 29.43
N GLY A 360 20.34 43.12 29.80
CA GLY A 360 21.57 43.93 29.86
C GLY A 360 22.39 43.50 31.10
N ASP A 361 23.67 43.12 30.92
CA ASP A 361 24.79 43.00 31.90
C ASP A 361 24.60 42.18 33.21
N GLY A 362 25.58 41.49 33.82
CA GLY A 362 27.01 41.33 33.64
C GLY A 362 27.59 40.59 34.87
N LEU A 363 28.83 40.06 34.72
CA LEU A 363 29.82 39.72 35.77
C LEU A 363 29.58 38.52 36.72
N SER A 364 30.42 37.46 36.57
CA SER A 364 31.52 37.11 37.52
C SER A 364 32.04 35.66 37.34
N ARG A 365 33.36 35.52 37.20
CA ARG A 365 34.18 34.29 37.41
C ARG A 365 34.31 33.99 38.94
N PRO A 366 35.04 32.97 39.49
CA PRO A 366 35.91 31.92 38.89
C PRO A 366 35.89 30.49 39.55
N LEU A 367 36.66 29.54 38.97
CA LEU A 367 37.42 28.39 39.60
C LEU A 367 36.61 27.29 40.37
N SER A 368 36.95 25.99 40.48
CA SER A 368 38.12 25.13 40.23
C SER A 368 37.73 23.64 40.34
N GLY A 369 38.46 22.74 39.67
CA GLY A 369 38.78 21.35 40.10
C GLY A 369 37.65 20.32 40.09
N ARG A 370 37.85 19.01 39.87
CA ARG A 370 39.06 18.17 39.80
C ARG A 370 38.64 16.76 39.31
N ALA A 371 39.53 16.13 38.54
CA ALA A 371 39.83 14.68 38.40
C ALA A 371 38.67 13.67 38.23
N THR A 372 38.67 12.84 37.21
CA THR A 372 39.45 11.57 37.09
C THR A 372 39.18 11.05 35.66
N GLY A 373 40.02 10.35 34.90
CA GLY A 373 41.30 9.68 35.09
C GLY A 373 41.35 8.64 33.95
N THR A 374 42.23 8.82 32.98
CA THR A 374 42.45 7.83 31.90
C THR A 374 43.95 7.73 31.65
N THR A 375 44.51 6.56 31.90
CA THR A 375 45.89 6.20 31.60
C THR A 375 45.88 4.82 30.97
N ILE A 376 46.24 4.70 29.68
CA ILE A 376 47.06 3.60 29.11
C ILE A 376 47.70 4.15 27.79
N PRO A 377 48.80 3.59 27.24
CA PRO A 377 50.17 4.01 27.51
C PRO A 377 50.94 4.50 26.26
N HIS A 378 52.16 4.91 26.54
CA HIS A 378 53.21 5.50 25.70
C HIS A 378 53.82 4.57 24.62
N MET A 379 54.18 5.21 23.49
CA MET A 379 55.43 5.07 22.68
C MET A 379 55.75 3.70 22.02
N ARG A 380 56.34 3.58 20.83
CA ARG A 380 57.27 4.45 20.08
C ARG A 380 57.43 3.89 18.65
N ARG A 381 57.78 4.80 17.73
CA ARG A 381 58.39 4.69 16.40
C ARG A 381 59.13 3.38 16.07
N ALA A 382 59.00 2.92 14.82
CA ALA A 382 60.03 3.02 13.76
C ALA A 382 59.55 2.32 12.46
N GLU A 383 59.66 3.02 11.33
CA GLU A 383 59.74 2.48 9.95
C GLU A 383 61.08 1.73 9.77
N PRO A 384 61.25 0.83 8.77
CA PRO A 384 60.87 0.96 7.34
C PRO A 384 59.67 0.13 6.88
#